data_AF-A0A927AFA4-F1
#
_entry.id   AF-A0A927AFA4-F1
#
_cell.length_a   1.000
_cell.length_b   1.000
_cell.length_c   1.000
_cell.angle_alpha   90.00
_cell.angle_beta   90.00
_cell.angle_gamma   90.00
#
_symmetry.space_group_name_H-M   'P 1'
#
loop_
_entity.id
_entity.type
_entity.pdbx_description
1 polymer ?
#
loop_
_entity_poly.entity_id
_entity_poly.type
_entity_poly.pdbx_seq_one_letter_code
_entity_poly.pdbx_strand_id
1 'polypeptide(L)'
;MPSIRLCSSYPSVQFSLAVFMTLPWETTAATFRESIRRSPHGYPGEPVFVAAPNATSEDEGVVLSVVLDTQTENSFLLVLDAQSWNELARVQLP
;
A
#
# COMPACT_ATOMS: atom_id res chain seq x y z
N MET A 1 2.70 29.34 9.07
CA MET A 1 3.28 28.08 9.59
C MET A 1 2.36 27.53 10.66
N PRO A 2 1.59 26.45 10.44
CA PRO A 2 0.95 25.74 11.53
C PRO A 2 1.77 24.49 11.89
N SER A 3 2.01 24.33 13.19
CA SER A 3 2.65 23.17 13.81
C SER A 3 1.62 22.08 14.10
N ILE A 4 1.82 20.89 13.57
CA ILE A 4 1.01 19.71 13.86
C ILE A 4 1.63 18.98 15.05
N ARG A 5 0.89 18.90 16.16
CA ARG A 5 1.23 18.01 17.27
C ARG A 5 0.82 16.58 16.90
N LEU A 6 1.79 15.67 16.91
CA LEU A 6 1.55 14.24 16.79
C LEU A 6 1.02 13.69 18.12
N CYS A 7 -0.21 13.15 18.11
CA CYS A 7 -0.83 12.45 19.23
C CYS A 7 -0.35 10.99 19.23
N SER A 8 0.42 10.59 20.24
CA SER A 8 1.20 9.33 20.30
C SER A 8 0.42 8.10 20.77
N SER A 9 -0.79 7.83 20.23
CA SER A 9 -1.67 6.80 20.83
C SER A 9 -1.98 5.57 19.98
N TYR A 10 -1.57 5.50 18.70
CA TYR A 10 -1.86 4.33 17.85
C TYR A 10 -0.69 4.02 16.90
N PRO A 11 0.21 3.08 17.25
CA PRO A 11 1.38 2.76 16.42
C PRO A 11 1.02 2.13 15.07
N SER A 12 -0.21 1.62 14.89
CA SER A 12 -0.68 0.96 13.66
C SER A 12 -1.47 1.84 12.69
N VAL A 13 -1.91 3.05 13.10
CA VAL A 13 -2.68 3.97 12.24
C VAL A 13 -1.84 5.17 11.78
N GLN A 14 -0.72 5.47 12.45
CA GLN A 14 0.19 6.56 12.07
C GLN A 14 0.95 6.31 10.75
N PHE A 15 1.04 5.06 10.27
CA PHE A 15 1.77 4.71 9.06
C PHE A 15 0.96 4.84 7.75
N SER A 16 -0.26 5.40 7.81
CA SER A 16 -1.02 5.77 6.61
C SER A 16 -0.48 7.04 5.92
N LEU A 17 0.31 7.86 6.62
CA LEU A 17 0.91 9.09 6.05
C LEU A 17 2.41 8.99 5.81
N ALA A 18 3.06 7.89 6.21
CA ALA A 18 4.51 7.74 6.12
C ALA A 18 4.99 7.30 4.72
N VAL A 19 4.17 6.55 3.97
CA VAL A 19 4.41 6.23 2.55
C VAL A 19 4.41 7.51 1.67
N PHE A 20 3.85 8.61 2.18
CA PHE A 20 3.70 9.87 1.47
C PHE A 20 4.98 10.75 1.42
N MET A 21 6.08 10.40 2.11
CA MET A 21 7.24 11.31 2.23
C MET A 21 8.61 10.79 1.76
N THR A 22 8.83 9.50 1.52
CA THR A 22 10.18 8.98 1.20
C THR A 22 10.41 8.65 -0.27
N LEU A 23 9.35 8.46 -1.06
CA LEU A 23 9.47 8.25 -2.51
C LEU A 23 8.73 9.37 -3.26
N PRO A 24 9.24 9.85 -4.41
CA PRO A 24 8.51 10.77 -5.26
C PRO A 24 7.17 10.13 -5.62
N TRP A 25 6.08 10.78 -5.20
CA TRP A 25 4.70 10.26 -5.31
C TRP A 25 4.33 9.80 -6.73
N GLU A 26 4.94 10.39 -7.76
CA GLU A 26 4.81 9.99 -9.18
C GLU A 26 5.39 8.59 -9.45
N THR A 27 6.48 8.21 -8.78
CA THR A 27 7.16 6.91 -8.94
C THR A 27 6.44 5.80 -8.18
N THR A 28 5.97 6.09 -6.97
CA THR A 28 5.13 5.16 -6.19
C THR A 28 3.81 4.88 -6.91
N ALA A 29 3.15 5.94 -7.41
CA ALA A 29 1.91 5.79 -8.18
C ALA A 29 2.14 5.02 -9.48
N ALA A 30 3.22 5.27 -10.22
CA ALA A 30 3.51 4.56 -11.47
C ALA A 30 3.82 3.07 -11.24
N THR A 31 4.62 2.75 -10.24
CA THR A 31 5.03 1.35 -9.95
C THR A 31 3.85 0.55 -9.39
N PHE A 32 3.05 1.16 -8.53
CA PHE A 32 1.83 0.55 -8.01
C PHE A 32 0.80 0.30 -9.13
N ARG A 33 0.63 1.24 -10.06
CA ARG A 33 -0.21 1.08 -11.26
C ARG A 33 0.26 -0.05 -12.17
N GLU A 34 1.57 -0.30 -12.25
CA GLU A 34 2.12 -1.43 -13.01
C GLU A 34 1.74 -2.77 -12.38
N SER A 35 1.77 -2.89 -11.06
CA SER A 35 1.35 -4.13 -10.38
C SER A 35 -0.14 -4.45 -10.62
N ILE A 36 -0.98 -3.42 -10.71
CA ILE A 36 -2.43 -3.53 -10.96
C ILE A 36 -2.75 -3.79 -12.44
N ARG A 37 -1.76 -3.74 -13.34
CA ARG A 37 -1.95 -3.99 -14.79
C ARG A 37 -2.69 -5.29 -15.11
N ARG A 38 -2.68 -6.28 -14.20
CA ARG A 38 -3.45 -7.53 -14.33
C ARG A 38 -4.97 -7.41 -14.11
N SER A 39 -5.46 -6.29 -13.60
CA SER A 39 -6.88 -5.99 -13.38
C SER A 39 -7.26 -4.72 -14.14
N PRO A 40 -7.64 -4.81 -15.43
CA PRO A 40 -8.01 -3.65 -16.26
C PRO A 40 -9.19 -2.84 -15.71
N HIS A 41 -10.00 -3.47 -14.87
CA HIS A 41 -11.17 -2.93 -14.19
C HIS A 41 -10.93 -2.70 -12.69
N GLY A 42 -9.67 -2.73 -12.26
CA GLY A 42 -9.24 -2.59 -10.88
C GLY A 42 -9.02 -1.14 -10.47
N TYR A 43 -9.70 -0.70 -9.42
CA TYR A 43 -9.53 0.60 -8.77
C TYR A 43 -8.93 0.38 -7.38
N PRO A 44 -7.64 0.67 -7.19
CA PRO A 44 -7.03 0.53 -5.88
C PRO A 44 -7.48 1.64 -4.92
N GLY A 45 -7.68 1.25 -3.67
CA GLY A 45 -7.68 2.15 -2.52
C GLY A 45 -6.27 2.51 -2.08
N GLU A 46 -6.18 3.23 -0.96
CA GLU A 46 -4.89 3.70 -0.46
C GLU A 46 -4.00 2.52 -0.03
N PRO A 47 -2.74 2.46 -0.53
CA PRO A 47 -1.80 1.44 -0.11
C PRO A 47 -1.30 1.69 1.32
N VAL A 48 -1.24 0.62 2.11
CA VAL A 48 -0.72 0.62 3.49
C VAL A 48 0.56 -0.20 3.53
N PHE A 49 1.66 0.40 3.95
CA PHE A 49 2.91 -0.33 4.18
C PHE A 49 2.94 -0.96 5.58
N VAL A 50 3.41 -2.19 5.65
CA VAL A 50 3.63 -2.95 6.89
C VAL A 50 5.07 -3.43 6.91
N ALA A 51 5.87 -2.87 7.80
CA ALA A 51 7.26 -3.29 8.00
C ALA A 51 7.36 -4.72 8.54
N ALA A 52 8.39 -5.45 8.13
CA ALA A 52 8.71 -6.74 8.74
C ALA A 52 9.06 -6.57 10.23
N PRO A 53 8.76 -7.55 11.10
CA PRO A 53 8.97 -7.43 12.55
C PRO A 53 10.40 -7.09 12.99
N ASN A 54 11.41 -7.37 12.14
CA ASN A 54 12.83 -7.08 12.38
C ASN A 54 13.44 -6.28 11.23
N ALA A 55 12.64 -5.46 10.53
CA ALA A 55 13.07 -4.70 9.37
C ALA A 55 14.30 -3.85 9.67
N THR A 56 15.34 -4.02 8.87
CA THR A 56 16.58 -3.22 8.94
C THR A 56 16.63 -2.14 7.88
N SER A 57 15.84 -2.29 6.81
CA SER A 57 15.68 -1.33 5.72
C SER A 57 14.25 -0.79 5.67
N GLU A 58 14.08 0.43 5.14
CA GLU A 58 12.78 1.11 5.04
C GLU A 58 11.78 0.40 4.10
N ASP A 59 12.30 -0.39 3.18
CA ASP A 59 11.56 -1.15 2.16
C ASP A 59 11.39 -2.63 2.55
N GLU A 60 11.86 -3.05 3.73
CA GLU A 60 11.72 -4.42 4.23
C GLU A 60 10.33 -4.63 4.84
N GLY A 61 9.38 -5.02 4.00
CA GLY A 61 7.99 -5.22 4.40
C GLY A 61 7.08 -5.56 3.24
N VAL A 62 5.78 -5.38 3.47
CA VAL A 62 4.74 -5.58 2.45
C VAL A 62 3.91 -4.33 2.27
N VAL A 63 3.42 -4.13 1.06
CA VAL A 63 2.40 -3.12 0.74
C VAL A 63 1.06 -3.82 0.54
N LEU A 64 0.06 -3.39 1.30
CA LEU A 64 -1.30 -3.88 1.23
C LEU A 64 -2.17 -2.85 0.53
N SER A 65 -2.99 -3.25 -0.44
CA SER A 65 -4.01 -2.37 -1.00
C SER A 65 -5.29 -3.13 -1.30
N VAL A 66 -6.43 -2.55 -0.96
CA VAL A 66 -7.73 -3.07 -1.37
C VAL A 66 -8.01 -2.58 -2.78
N VAL A 67 -8.28 -3.47 -3.71
CA VAL A 67 -8.60 -3.15 -5.10
C VAL A 67 -10.04 -3.54 -5.36
N LEU A 68 -10.86 -2.58 -5.78
CA LEU A 68 -12.20 -2.83 -6.28
C LEU A 68 -12.11 -3.28 -7.74
N ASP A 69 -12.61 -4.47 -8.05
CA ASP A 69 -12.77 -4.95 -9.42
C ASP A 69 -14.20 -4.71 -9.88
N THR A 70 -14.40 -3.74 -10.77
CA THR A 70 -15.74 -3.40 -11.25
C THR A 70 -16.32 -4.44 -12.21
N GLN A 71 -15.51 -5.39 -12.70
CA GLN A 71 -16.02 -6.48 -13.55
C GLN A 71 -16.67 -7.58 -12.72
N THR A 72 -16.10 -7.90 -11.57
CA THR A 72 -16.62 -8.92 -10.65
C THR A 72 -17.52 -8.33 -9.57
N GLU A 73 -17.66 -7.00 -9.55
CA GLU A 73 -18.36 -6.23 -8.52
C GLU A 73 -17.88 -6.56 -7.10
N ASN A 74 -16.63 -7.01 -6.97
CA ASN A 74 -16.05 -7.43 -5.72
C ASN A 74 -14.68 -6.79 -5.51
N SER A 75 -14.26 -6.72 -4.25
CA SER A 75 -12.96 -6.20 -3.86
C SER A 75 -12.02 -7.33 -3.50
N PHE A 76 -10.73 -7.13 -3.72
CA PHE A 76 -9.69 -8.04 -3.25
C PHE A 76 -8.59 -7.28 -2.51
N LEU A 77 -7.99 -7.91 -1.52
CA LEU A 77 -6.77 -7.42 -0.89
C LEU A 77 -5.56 -7.91 -1.69
N LEU A 78 -4.80 -6.96 -2.21
CA LEU A 78 -3.53 -7.17 -2.88
C LEU A 78 -2.39 -7.03 -1.87
N VAL A 79 -1.49 -8.02 -1.85
CA VAL A 79 -0.28 -8.02 -1.04
C VAL A 79 0.92 -7.98 -1.98
N LEU A 80 1.71 -6.92 -1.87
CA LEU A 80 2.92 -6.72 -2.64
C LEU A 80 4.15 -6.79 -1.74
N ASP A 81 5.23 -7.33 -2.26
CA ASP A 81 6.56 -7.17 -1.68
C ASP A 81 7.01 -5.72 -1.85
N ALA A 82 7.43 -5.05 -0.77
CA ALA A 82 7.73 -3.62 -0.83
C ALA A 82 9.05 -3.28 -1.53
N GLN A 83 9.98 -4.24 -1.66
CA GLN A 83 11.26 -4.04 -2.37
C GLN A 83 11.09 -4.23 -3.87
N SER A 84 10.48 -5.34 -4.27
CA SER A 84 10.36 -5.77 -5.66
C SER A 84 9.06 -5.35 -6.34
N TRP A 85 8.07 -4.87 -5.57
CA TRP A 85 6.71 -4.55 -6.05
C TRP A 85 5.99 -5.72 -6.73
N ASN A 86 6.45 -6.94 -6.46
CA ASN A 86 5.83 -8.16 -6.98
C ASN A 86 4.62 -8.55 -6.13
N GLU A 87 3.58 -9.05 -6.79
CA GLU A 87 2.43 -9.65 -6.12
C GLU A 87 2.86 -10.92 -5.36
N LEU A 88 2.74 -10.88 -4.04
CA LEU A 88 2.97 -12.02 -3.16
C LEU A 88 1.69 -12.83 -2.98
N ALA A 89 0.56 -12.15 -2.82
CA ALA A 89 -0.73 -12.77 -2.60
C ALA A 89 -1.89 -11.87 -3.00
N ARG A 90 -3.03 -12.53 -3.26
CA ARG A 90 -4.32 -11.89 -3.50
C ARG A 90 -5.40 -12.64 -2.74
N VAL A 91 -6.21 -11.90 -1.99
CA VAL A 91 -7.31 -12.46 -1.19
C VAL A 91 -8.61 -11.81 -1.63
N GLN A 92 -9.56 -12.61 -2.10
CA GLN A 92 -10.90 -12.11 -2.42
C GLN A 92 -11.62 -11.74 -1.12
N LEU A 93 -12.25 -10.57 -1.09
CA LEU A 93 -13.09 -10.16 0.02
C LEU A 93 -14.51 -10.77 -0.17
N PRO A 94 -15.19 -11.10 0.95
CA PRO A 94 -16.55 -11.66 0.90
C PRO A 94 -17.61 -10.64 0.48
#